data_AF-A0A387H2Q1-F1
#
_entry.id   AF-A0A387H2Q1-F1
#
_cell.length_a   1.000
_cell.length_b   1.000
_cell.length_c   1.000
_cell.angle_alpha   90.00
_cell.angle_beta   90.00
_cell.angle_gamma   90.00
#
_symmetry.space_group_name_H-M   'P 1'
#
loop_
_entity.id
_entity.type
_entity.pdbx_description
1 polymer ?
#
loop_
_entity_poly.entity_id
_entity_poly.type
_entity_poly.pdbx_seq_one_letter_code
_entity_poly.pdbx_strand_id
1 'polypeptide(L)'
;MKIRWALVPLVFSAVALSTAAATDAAAAPSPSRATTCGQAVRNTQNDLRQAGAPTNATTWQGVRNAAQNFLNSHPWSSPATDTIKIDVNDLNRLCAN
;
A
#
# COMPACT_ATOMS: atom_id res chain seq x y z
N MET A 1 -61.11 -12.11 23.51
CA MET A 1 -60.93 -13.51 23.09
C MET A 1 -59.43 -13.81 22.99
N LYS A 2 -59.00 -14.87 23.67
CA LYS A 2 -57.66 -15.45 23.66
C LYS A 2 -57.56 -16.42 22.49
N ILE A 3 -56.51 -16.33 21.68
CA ILE A 3 -55.84 -17.52 21.12
C ILE A 3 -54.34 -17.24 21.09
N ARG A 4 -53.61 -18.05 21.88
CA ARG A 4 -52.15 -18.21 21.88
C ARG A 4 -51.82 -19.34 20.93
N TRP A 5 -50.83 -19.18 20.05
CA TRP A 5 -50.07 -20.28 19.46
C TRP A 5 -48.59 -19.91 19.45
N ALA A 6 -47.83 -20.70 20.21
CA ALA A 6 -46.39 -20.80 20.13
C ALA A 6 -46.02 -21.81 19.02
N LEU A 7 -44.78 -21.73 18.51
CA LEU A 7 -43.88 -22.83 18.12
C LEU A 7 -42.69 -22.22 17.36
N VAL A 8 -41.58 -21.94 18.07
CA VAL A 8 -40.37 -22.78 18.20
C VAL A 8 -39.43 -22.66 16.98
N PRO A 9 -38.17 -22.24 17.19
CA PRO A 9 -37.24 -21.86 16.13
C PRO A 9 -36.59 -23.10 15.49
N LEU A 10 -36.58 -23.16 14.16
CA LEU A 10 -35.71 -24.09 13.43
C LEU A 10 -34.41 -23.37 13.08
N VAL A 11 -33.48 -23.45 14.02
CA VAL A 11 -32.05 -23.20 13.82
C VAL A 11 -31.52 -24.32 12.91
N PHE A 12 -31.38 -24.03 11.63
CA PHE A 12 -30.57 -24.85 10.72
C PHE A 12 -29.15 -24.30 10.73
N SER A 13 -28.28 -24.93 11.51
CA SER A 13 -26.84 -24.68 11.53
C SER A 13 -26.22 -25.19 10.23
N ALA A 14 -26.17 -24.34 9.20
CA ALA A 14 -25.29 -24.53 8.07
C ALA A 14 -23.87 -24.08 8.47
N VAL A 15 -23.09 -24.98 9.09
CA VAL A 15 -21.65 -24.78 9.18
C VAL A 15 -21.08 -25.11 7.82
N ALA A 16 -21.09 -24.10 6.93
CA ALA A 16 -20.32 -24.14 5.71
C ALA A 16 -18.84 -24.22 6.12
N LEU A 17 -18.18 -25.32 5.75
CA LEU A 17 -16.74 -25.42 5.70
C LEU A 17 -16.25 -24.42 4.64
N SER A 18 -16.10 -23.17 5.03
CA SER A 18 -15.35 -22.19 4.25
C SER A 18 -13.89 -22.62 4.30
N THR A 19 -13.44 -23.29 3.24
CA THR A 19 -12.02 -23.43 2.93
C THR A 19 -11.43 -22.04 2.94
N ALA A 20 -10.76 -21.68 4.03
CA ALA A 20 -9.95 -20.49 4.09
C ALA A 20 -8.87 -20.65 3.04
N ALA A 21 -9.09 -20.05 1.87
CA ALA A 21 -8.00 -19.72 0.99
C ALA A 21 -7.06 -18.87 1.83
N ALA A 22 -5.93 -19.45 2.21
CA ALA A 22 -4.76 -18.70 2.63
C ALA A 22 -4.38 -17.84 1.43
N THR A 23 -5.01 -16.68 1.30
CA THR A 23 -4.43 -15.59 0.56
C THR A 23 -3.18 -15.28 1.34
N ASP A 24 -2.05 -15.81 0.83
CA ASP A 24 -0.70 -15.40 1.16
C ASP A 24 -0.75 -13.87 1.26
N ALA A 25 -0.87 -13.38 2.50
CA ALA A 25 -0.80 -11.96 2.78
C ALA A 25 0.66 -11.64 2.53
N ALA A 26 1.01 -11.42 1.26
CA ALA A 26 2.31 -11.01 0.82
C ALA A 26 2.65 -9.80 1.69
N ALA A 27 3.49 -10.02 2.69
CA ALA A 27 3.92 -8.99 3.60
C ALA A 27 4.43 -7.87 2.72
N ALA A 28 3.78 -6.70 2.80
CA ALA A 28 4.16 -5.56 1.99
C ALA A 28 5.67 -5.37 2.19
N PRO A 29 6.48 -5.34 1.12
CA PRO A 29 7.92 -5.28 1.26
C PRO A 29 8.27 -4.05 2.09
N SER A 30 9.01 -4.29 3.19
CA SER A 30 9.49 -3.19 4.02
C SER A 30 10.38 -2.28 3.17
N PRO A 31 10.14 -0.96 3.18
CA PRO A 31 10.91 -0.03 2.36
C PRO A 31 12.39 -0.09 2.74
N SER A 32 13.21 -0.53 1.80
CA SER A 32 14.66 -0.61 1.97
C SER A 32 15.27 0.78 1.87
N ARG A 33 15.85 1.25 2.98
CA ARG A 33 16.47 2.58 3.05
C ARG A 33 17.66 2.68 2.08
N ALA A 34 17.71 3.76 1.33
CA ALA A 34 18.82 4.02 0.42
C ALA A 34 20.06 4.51 1.17
N THR A 35 21.24 4.16 0.65
CA THR A 35 22.55 4.58 1.17
C THR A 35 23.25 5.62 0.30
N THR A 36 22.87 5.72 -0.98
CA THR A 36 23.42 6.68 -1.94
C THR A 36 22.31 7.38 -2.71
N CYS A 37 22.58 8.59 -3.22
CA CYS A 37 21.60 9.33 -4.01
C CYS A 37 21.12 8.54 -5.24
N GLY A 38 22.05 7.93 -5.99
CA GLY A 38 21.69 7.11 -7.16
C GLY A 38 20.83 5.89 -6.83
N GLN A 39 21.01 5.31 -5.64
CA GLN A 39 20.15 4.23 -5.17
C GLN A 39 18.76 4.72 -4.76
N ALA A 40 18.68 5.87 -4.07
CA ALA A 40 17.39 6.49 -3.73
C ALA A 40 16.55 6.76 -4.98
N VAL A 41 17.16 7.38 -6.02
CA VAL A 41 16.49 7.63 -7.30
C VAL A 41 15.93 6.36 -7.93
N ARG A 42 16.73 5.28 -8.00
CA ARG A 42 16.30 4.01 -8.59
C ARG A 42 15.21 3.31 -7.77
N ASN A 43 15.32 3.32 -6.45
CA ASN A 43 14.31 2.75 -5.57
C ASN A 43 12.98 3.47 -5.76
N THR A 44 12.97 4.81 -5.69
CA THR A 44 11.75 5.61 -5.87
C THR A 44 11.12 5.41 -7.24
N GLN A 45 11.91 5.31 -8.31
CA GLN A 45 11.38 4.99 -9.65
C GLN A 45 10.71 3.61 -9.71
N ASN A 46 11.30 2.62 -9.03
CA ASN A 46 10.74 1.28 -8.98
C ASN A 46 9.44 1.24 -8.18
N ASP A 47 9.40 1.92 -7.03
CA ASP A 47 8.24 1.92 -6.14
C ASP A 47 7.09 2.72 -6.76
N LEU A 48 7.38 3.82 -7.45
CA LEU A 48 6.42 4.52 -8.30
C LEU A 48 5.85 3.62 -9.41
N ARG A 49 6.70 2.83 -10.09
CA ARG A 49 6.26 1.89 -11.12
C ARG A 49 5.36 0.80 -10.54
N GLN A 50 5.71 0.24 -9.38
CA GLN A 50 4.90 -0.77 -8.69
C GLN A 50 3.57 -0.20 -8.21
N ALA A 51 3.55 1.07 -7.80
CA ALA A 51 2.35 1.79 -7.41
C ALA A 51 1.46 2.24 -8.60
N GLY A 52 1.82 1.87 -9.84
CA GLY A 52 1.06 2.23 -11.04
C GLY A 52 1.26 3.67 -11.53
N ALA A 53 2.27 4.38 -11.00
CA ALA A 53 2.60 5.75 -11.36
C ALA A 53 4.05 5.88 -11.87
N PRO A 54 4.44 5.16 -12.93
CA PRO A 54 5.80 5.20 -13.44
C PRO A 54 6.20 6.61 -13.87
N THR A 55 7.48 6.95 -13.71
CA THR A 55 8.05 8.23 -14.14
C THR A 55 9.23 8.03 -15.08
N ASN A 56 9.35 8.91 -16.07
CA ASN A 56 10.48 8.97 -16.99
C ASN A 56 11.57 9.95 -16.51
N ALA A 57 11.38 10.59 -15.35
CA ALA A 57 12.36 11.50 -14.80
C ALA A 57 13.64 10.74 -14.42
N THR A 58 14.80 11.26 -14.84
CA THR A 58 16.12 10.68 -14.54
C THR A 58 16.90 11.49 -13.51
N THR A 59 16.51 12.75 -13.26
CA THR A 59 17.10 13.59 -12.22
C THR A 59 16.45 13.34 -10.87
N TRP A 60 17.20 13.52 -9.79
CA TRP A 60 16.67 13.30 -8.45
C TRP A 60 15.50 14.24 -8.13
N GLN A 61 15.56 15.51 -8.57
CA GLN A 61 14.46 16.45 -8.38
C GLN A 61 13.21 16.00 -9.13
N GLY A 62 13.35 15.52 -10.37
CA GLY A 62 12.22 15.08 -11.18
C GLY A 62 11.55 13.85 -10.58
N VAL A 63 12.33 12.88 -10.10
CA VAL A 63 11.80 11.69 -9.41
C VAL A 63 11.12 12.07 -8.09
N ARG A 64 11.72 12.97 -7.30
CA ARG A 64 11.09 13.49 -6.08
C ARG A 64 9.75 14.16 -6.36
N ASN A 65 9.68 15.01 -7.39
CA ASN A 65 8.45 15.71 -7.74
C ASN A 65 7.36 14.72 -8.20
N ALA A 66 7.72 13.68 -8.96
CA ALA A 66 6.78 12.62 -9.34
C ALA A 66 6.26 11.86 -8.09
N ALA A 67 7.14 11.53 -7.15
CA ALA A 67 6.78 10.93 -5.87
C ALA A 67 5.83 11.83 -5.05
N GLN A 68 6.12 13.13 -4.95
CA GLN A 68 5.24 14.08 -4.27
C GLN A 68 3.88 14.21 -4.96
N ASN A 69 3.84 14.25 -6.29
CA ASN A 69 2.58 14.27 -7.04
C ASN A 69 1.74 13.02 -6.79
N PHE A 70 2.39 11.84 -6.73
CA PHE A 70 1.72 10.60 -6.38
C PHE A 70 1.12 10.68 -4.98
N LEU A 71 1.88 11.09 -3.97
CA LEU A 71 1.41 11.23 -2.59
C LEU A 71 0.27 12.25 -2.45
N ASN A 72 0.35 13.37 -3.16
CA ASN A 72 -0.71 14.39 -3.15
C ASN A 72 -2.02 13.87 -3.76
N SER A 73 -1.92 13.00 -4.77
CA SER A 73 -3.08 12.37 -5.42
C SER A 73 -3.63 11.17 -4.61
N HIS A 74 -2.86 10.66 -3.65
CA HIS A 74 -3.19 9.52 -2.80
C HIS A 74 -3.02 9.90 -1.31
N PRO A 75 -3.89 10.80 -0.78
CA PRO A 75 -3.73 11.33 0.58
C PRO A 75 -4.03 10.30 1.69
N TRP A 76 -4.57 9.13 1.35
CA TRP A 76 -4.82 8.05 2.31
C TRP A 76 -3.56 7.23 2.60
N SER A 77 -3.49 6.64 3.78
CA SER A 77 -2.38 5.77 4.14
C SER A 77 -2.52 4.43 3.43
N SER A 78 -1.45 4.01 2.77
CA SER A 78 -1.29 2.70 2.15
C SER A 78 0.19 2.29 2.20
N PRO A 79 0.50 0.99 2.10
CA PRO A 79 1.89 0.55 2.06
C PRO A 79 2.71 1.24 0.97
N ALA A 80 2.13 1.44 -0.23
CA ALA A 80 2.81 2.13 -1.33
C ALA A 80 3.10 3.60 -1.01
N THR A 81 2.12 4.34 -0.48
CA THR A 81 2.33 5.74 -0.08
C THR A 81 3.33 5.87 1.06
N ASP A 82 3.39 4.92 1.98
CA ASP A 82 4.32 4.98 3.11
C ASP A 82 5.76 4.69 2.68
N THR A 83 5.95 3.72 1.77
CA THR A 83 7.22 3.49 1.08
C THR A 83 7.67 4.73 0.31
N ILE A 84 6.79 5.33 -0.50
CA ILE A 84 7.13 6.51 -1.30
C ILE A 84 7.44 7.74 -0.41
N LYS A 85 6.80 7.89 0.76
CA LYS A 85 7.18 8.92 1.74
C LYS A 85 8.61 8.73 2.25
N ILE A 86 8.99 7.49 2.54
CA ILE A 86 10.36 7.15 2.98
C ILE A 86 11.37 7.46 1.88
N ASP A 87 11.05 7.09 0.65
CA ASP A 87 11.86 7.37 -0.53
C ASP A 87 12.09 8.87 -0.75
N VAL A 88 11.05 9.70 -0.63
CA VAL A 88 11.18 11.17 -0.72
C VAL A 88 12.12 11.71 0.36
N ASN A 89 12.06 11.17 1.57
CA ASN A 89 12.98 11.55 2.64
C ASN A 89 14.41 11.13 2.34
N ASP A 90 14.62 9.94 1.77
CA ASP A 90 15.95 9.47 1.36
C ASP A 90 16.51 10.29 0.19
N LEU A 91 15.69 10.66 -0.80
CA LEU A 91 16.08 11.59 -1.87
C LEU A 91 16.53 12.94 -1.31
N ASN A 92 15.75 13.54 -0.40
CA ASN A 92 16.14 14.80 0.22
C ASN A 92 17.43 14.68 1.06
N ARG A 93 17.54 13.61 1.85
CA ARG A 93 18.70 13.36 2.72
C ARG A 93 19.99 13.12 1.94
N LEU A 94 19.92 12.43 0.81
CA LEU A 94 21.10 11.93 0.08
C LEU A 94 21.46 12.78 -1.14
N CYS A 95 20.50 13.45 -1.78
CA CYS A 95 20.70 14.14 -3.06
C CYS A 95 20.68 15.67 -2.98
N ALA A 96 20.17 16.26 -1.89
CA ALA A 96 20.04 17.71 -1.77
C ALA A 96 21.24 18.37 -1.05
N ASN A 97 22.35 17.64 -0.84
CA ASN A 97 23.60 18.15 -0.26
C ASN A 97 24.60 18.59 -1.33
#